data_AF-K9RNY6-F1
#
_entry.id   AF-K9RNY6-F1
#
_cell.length_a   1.000
_cell.length_b   1.000
_cell.length_c   1.000
_cell.angle_alpha   90.00
_cell.angle_beta   90.00
_cell.angle_gamma   90.00
#
_symmetry.space_group_name_H-M   'P 1'
#
loop_
_entity.id
_entity.type
_entity.pdbx_description
1 polymer ?
#
loop_
_entity_poly.entity_id
_entity_poly.type
_entity_poly.pdbx_seq_one_letter_code
_entity_poly.pdbx_strand_id
1 'polypeptide(L)' 'MNENQETLVETNVRYNIEFKGKHIVIENLPVHMNEESEEYYVSSTVIEYLINVVLEQFTEASEAEEE' A
#
# COMPACT_ATOMS: atom_id res chain seq x y z
N MET A 1 -2.04 31.04 -17.89
CA MET A 1 -2.39 29.61 -17.75
C MET A 1 -1.09 28.86 -17.94
N ASN A 2 -0.46 28.45 -16.84
CA ASN A 2 0.56 27.40 -16.85
C ASN A 2 0.12 26.47 -15.72
N GLU A 3 -0.65 25.45 -16.09
CA GLU A 3 -0.92 24.32 -15.22
C GLU A 3 0.43 23.63 -15.07
N ASN A 4 1.05 23.73 -13.88
CA ASN A 4 2.19 22.88 -13.53
C ASN A 4 1.73 21.45 -13.76
N GLN A 5 2.17 20.84 -14.87
CA GLN A 5 1.92 19.43 -15.14
C GLN A 5 2.85 18.66 -14.20
N GLU A 6 2.41 18.50 -12.96
CA GLU A 6 3.05 17.64 -11.98
C GLU A 6 3.32 16.30 -12.66
N THR A 7 4.62 16.00 -12.84
CA THR A 7 5.02 14.78 -13.56
C THR A 7 4.90 13.62 -12.58
N LEU A 8 3.80 12.89 -12.70
CA LEU A 8 3.56 11.66 -11.96
C LEU A 8 4.20 10.47 -12.69
N VAL A 9 5.15 9.82 -12.04
CA VAL A 9 5.84 8.64 -12.57
C VAL A 9 5.35 7.40 -11.82
N GLU A 10 4.90 6.38 -12.56
CA GLU A 10 4.58 5.08 -11.96
C GLU A 10 5.86 4.37 -11.53
N THR A 11 5.89 3.94 -10.28
CA THR A 11 7.00 3.19 -9.69
C THR A 11 6.48 2.10 -8.76
N ASN A 12 7.32 1.09 -8.52
CA ASN A 12 7.01 0.00 -7.61
C ASN A 12 7.84 0.16 -6.34
N VAL A 13 7.16 0.21 -5.20
CA VAL A 13 7.81 0.41 -3.90
C VAL A 13 7.61 -0.79 -2.99
N ARG A 14 8.51 -0.90 -2.02
CA ARG A 14 8.34 -1.78 -0.87
C ARG A 14 7.58 -1.02 0.21
N TYR A 15 6.43 -1.53 0.62
CA TYR A 15 5.60 -0.93 1.66
C TYR A 15 5.57 -1.82 2.90
N ASN A 16 5.85 -1.24 4.06
CA ASN A 16 5.83 -1.95 5.34
C ASN A 16 4.61 -1.46 6.15
N ILE A 17 3.73 -2.40 6.51
CA ILE A 17 2.57 -2.14 7.35
C ILE A 17 2.86 -2.73 8.72
N GLU A 18 2.89 -1.86 9.73
CA GLU A 18 2.85 -2.30 11.12
C GLU A 18 1.43 -2.11 11.65
N PHE A 19 0.77 -3.21 12.03
CA PHE A 19 -0.57 -3.15 12.59
C PHE A 19 -0.79 -4.26 13.62
N LYS A 20 -1.27 -3.88 14.81
CA LYS A 20 -1.45 -4.77 15.98
C LYS A 20 -0.21 -5.63 16.30
N GLY A 21 0.99 -5.08 16.13
CA GLY A 21 2.25 -5.78 16.39
C GLY A 21 2.64 -6.84 15.35
N LYS A 22 1.84 -7.01 14.28
CA LYS A 22 2.23 -7.75 13.08
C LYS A 22 2.92 -6.80 12.10
N HIS A 23 4.00 -7.28 11.51
CA HIS A 23 4.73 -6.56 10.48
C HIS A 23 4.50 -7.27 9.14
N ILE A 24 3.78 -6.60 8.25
CA ILE A 24 3.44 -7.08 6.91
C ILE A 24 4.29 -6.31 5.91
N VAL A 25 5.02 -7.03 5.06
CA VAL A 25 5.85 -6.45 4.01
C VAL A 25 5.21 -6.75 2.68
N ILE A 26 4.93 -5.71 1.92
CA ILE A 26 4.36 -5.81 0.58
C ILE A 26 5.41 -5.32 -0.41
N GLU A 27 5.88 -6.24 -1.25
CA GLU A 27 6.84 -5.97 -2.31
C GLU A 27 6.10 -5.56 -3.59
N ASN A 28 6.74 -4.70 -4.39
CA ASN A 28 6.24 -4.26 -5.69
C ASN A 28 4.85 -3.61 -5.68
N LEU A 29 4.57 -2.76 -4.67
CA LEU A 29 3.33 -2.00 -4.62
C LEU A 29 3.38 -0.88 -5.66
N PRO A 30 2.45 -0.84 -6.65
CA PRO A 30 2.44 0.20 -7.66
C PRO A 30 1.95 1.51 -7.06
N VAL A 31 2.74 2.57 -7.22
CA VAL A 31 2.45 3.92 -6.75
C VAL A 31 2.82 4.95 -7.81
N HIS A 32 2.19 6.10 -7.78
CA HIS A 32 2.60 7.24 -8.60
C HIS A 32 3.42 8.18 -7.72
N MET A 33 4.65 8.51 -8.11
CA MET A 33 5.49 9.46 -7.42
C MET A 33 5.47 10.80 -8.17
N ASN A 34 5.25 11.89 -7.46
CA ASN A 34 5.55 13.23 -7.98
C ASN A 34 7.05 13.49 -7.79
N GLU A 35 7.78 13.62 -8.90
CA GLU A 35 9.23 13.83 -8.88
C GLU A 35 9.65 15.18 -8.26
N GLU A 36 8.77 16.18 -8.27
CA GLU A 36 9.05 17.52 -7.77
C GLU A 36 8.83 17.63 -6.25
N SER A 37 7.76 17.01 -5.73
CA SER A 37 7.40 17.07 -4.31
C SER A 37 7.90 15.86 -3.49
N GLU A 38 8.38 14.81 -4.15
CA GLU A 38 8.69 13.50 -3.55
C GLU A 38 7.47 12.84 -2.87
N GLU A 39 6.26 13.27 -3.24
CA GLU A 39 5.01 12.75 -2.73
C GLU A 39 4.58 11.49 -3.47
N TYR A 40 4.05 10.52 -2.73
CA TYR A 40 3.53 9.27 -3.29
C TYR A 40 2.00 9.27 -3.26
N TYR A 41 1.43 8.92 -4.40
CA TYR A 41 0.00 8.79 -4.62
C TYR A 41 -0.34 7.33 -4.91
N VAL A 42 -1.38 6.86 -4.22
CA VAL A 42 -1.92 5.51 -4.36
C VAL A 42 -3.33 5.60 -4.91
N SER A 43 -3.67 4.70 -5.83
CA SER A 43 -5.03 4.60 -6.33
C SER A 43 -5.93 3.93 -5.29
N SER A 44 -7.25 4.15 -5.40
CA SER A 44 -8.21 3.48 -4.52
C SER A 44 -8.08 1.96 -4.57
N THR A 45 -7.80 1.39 -5.74
CA THR A 45 -7.58 -0.06 -5.91
C THR A 45 -6.37 -0.56 -5.11
N VAL A 46 -5.29 0.22 -5.07
CA VAL A 46 -4.12 -0.10 -4.23
C VAL A 46 -4.50 -0.07 -2.76
N ILE A 47 -5.26 0.94 -2.32
CA ILE A 47 -5.76 1.01 -0.94
C ILE A 47 -6.65 -0.18 -0.59
N GLU A 48 -7.60 -0.56 -1.46
CA GLU A 48 -8.48 -1.72 -1.26
C GLU A 48 -7.66 -3.02 -1.13
N TYR A 49 -6.63 -3.18 -1.97
CA TYR A 49 -5.69 -4.30 -1.86
C TYR A 49 -4.98 -4.31 -0.51
N LEU A 50 -4.43 -3.19 -0.05
CA LEU A 50 -3.77 -3.09 1.26
C LEU A 50 -4.73 -3.45 2.41
N ILE A 51 -5.97 -2.98 2.35
CA ILE A 51 -7.00 -3.29 3.36
C ILE A 51 -7.27 -4.80 3.39
N ASN A 52 -7.44 -5.44 2.23
CA ASN A 52 -7.67 -6.88 2.16
C ASN A 52 -6.48 -7.68 2.72
N VAL A 53 -5.25 -7.32 2.36
CA VAL A 53 -4.05 -7.95 2.93
C VAL A 53 -4.04 -7.85 4.45
N VAL A 54 -4.35 -6.68 5.00
CA VAL A 54 -4.44 -6.53 6.46
C VAL A 54 -5.54 -7.44 7.01
N LEU A 55 -6.74 -7.42 6.44
CA LEU A 55 -7.87 -8.23 6.91
C LEU A 55 -7.58 -9.74 6.89
N GLU A 56 -7.00 -10.26 5.80
CA GLU A 56 -6.64 -11.68 5.67
C GLU A 56 -5.69 -12.12 6.81
N GLN A 57 -4.68 -11.30 7.13
CA GLN A 57 -3.74 -11.57 8.22
C GLN A 57 -4.39 -11.60 9.61
N PHE A 58 -5.61 -11.08 9.79
CA PHE A 58 -6.38 -11.19 11.04
C PHE A 58 -7.43 -12.29 11.00
N THR A 59 -7.95 -12.65 9.83
CA THR A 59 -8.90 -13.76 9.68
C THR A 59 -8.21 -15.10 9.90
N GLU A 60 -7.00 -15.29 9.36
CA GLU A 60 -6.20 -16.52 9.55
C GLU A 60 -5.85 -16.78 11.03
N ALA A 61 -5.89 -15.74 11.88
CA ALA A 61 -5.59 -15.87 13.30
C ALA A 61 -6.75 -16.43 14.15
N SER A 62 -7.99 -16.47 13.63
CA SER A 62 -9.14 -17.04 14.38
C SER A 62 -9.44 -18.49 14.02
N GLU A 63 -8.88 -19.02 12.93
CA GLU A 63 -9.14 -20.40 12.48
C GLU A 63 -8.13 -21.42 13.05
N ALA A 64 -7.05 -20.96 13.69
CA ALA A 64 -6.00 -21.82 14.24
C ALA A 64 -6.21 -22.25 15.71
N GLU A 65 -7.34 -21.89 16.33
CA GLU A 65 -7.67 -22.25 17.73
C GLU A 65 -8.74 -23.36 17.85
N GLU A 66 -9.17 -23.97 16.74
CA GLU A 66 -10.08 -25.13 16.72
C GLU A 66 -9.42 -26.38 16.12
N GLU A 67 -8.41 -26.96 16.79
CA GLU A 67 -8.03 -28.38 16.62
C GLU A 67 -7.67 -29.05 17.95
#